data_AF-A0A352N2R0-F1
#
_entry.id   AF-A0A352N2R0-F1
#
_cell.length_a   1.000
_cell.length_b   1.000
_cell.length_c   1.000
_cell.angle_alpha   90.00
_cell.angle_beta   90.00
_cell.angle_gamma   90.00
#
_symmetry.space_group_name_H-M   'P 1'
#
loop_
_entity.id
_entity.type
_entity.pdbx_description
1 polymer ?
#
loop_
_entity_poly.entity_id
_entity_poly.type
_entity_poly.pdbx_seq_one_letter_code
_entity_poly.pdbx_strand_id
1 'polypeptide(L)' 'TGPTGSGKTTTLYAALAKIADSRKDRKIITVEDPVEYEMQGVSQIQMHSQIGL' A
#
# COMPACT_ATOMS: atom_id res chain seq x y z
N THR A 1 -7.92 -8.51 10.80
CA THR A 1 -6.87 -8.13 11.77
C THR A 1 -6.04 -9.35 12.11
N GLY A 2 -4.84 -9.20 12.66
CA GLY A 2 -3.93 -10.32 12.98
C GLY A 2 -2.62 -9.84 13.61
N PRO A 3 -1.86 -10.71 14.31
CA PRO A 3 -0.63 -10.33 15.01
C PRO A 3 0.47 -9.89 14.03
N THR A 4 1.57 -9.34 14.55
CA THR A 4 2.78 -9.04 13.76
C THR A 4 3.26 -10.29 13.02
N GLY A 5 3.72 -10.14 11.77
CA GLY A 5 4.17 -11.26 10.94
C GLY A 5 3.06 -12.12 10.31
N SER A 6 1.78 -11.82 10.53
CA SER A 6 0.67 -12.63 9.98
C SER A 6 0.37 -12.39 8.49
N GLY A 7 1.28 -11.78 7.73
CA GLY A 7 1.12 -11.55 6.28
C GLY A 7 0.03 -10.54 5.88
N LYS A 8 -0.35 -9.60 6.77
CA LYS A 8 -1.39 -8.60 6.49
C LYS A 8 -1.03 -7.74 5.27
N THR A 9 0.18 -7.20 5.26
CA THR A 9 0.66 -6.35 4.16
C THR A 9 0.69 -7.13 2.85
N THR A 10 1.22 -8.35 2.88
CA THR A 10 1.22 -9.27 1.73
C THR A 10 -0.18 -9.51 1.18
N THR A 11 -1.15 -9.77 2.05
CA THR A 11 -2.54 -10.01 1.64
C THR A 11 -3.17 -8.76 1.01
N LEU A 12 -2.93 -7.58 1.59
CA LEU A 12 -3.44 -6.31 1.07
C LEU A 12 -2.82 -5.98 -0.28
N TYR A 13 -1.50 -6.10 -0.42
CA TYR A 13 -0.78 -5.82 -1.67
C TYR A 13 -1.21 -6.77 -2.79
N ALA A 14 -1.42 -8.06 -2.50
CA ALA A 14 -1.94 -9.01 -3.49
C ALA A 14 -3.33 -8.61 -4.01
N ALA A 15 -4.21 -8.14 -3.12
CA ALA A 15 -5.53 -7.65 -3.50
C ALA A 15 -5.46 -6.35 -4.33
N LEU A 16 -4.61 -5.40 -3.93
CA LEU A 16 -4.42 -4.14 -4.64
C LEU A 16 -3.82 -4.36 -6.04
N ALA A 17 -2.84 -5.25 -6.19
CA ALA A 17 -2.26 -5.60 -7.49
C ALA A 17 -3.33 -6.16 -8.45
N LYS A 18 -4.23 -7.02 -7.97
CA LYS A 18 -5.34 -7.54 -8.77
C LYS A 18 -6.30 -6.44 -9.21
N ILE A 19 -6.56 -5.45 -8.36
CA ILE A 19 -7.44 -4.31 -8.69
C ILE A 19 -6.74 -3.38 -9.70
N ALA A 20 -5.48 -3.03 -9.46
CA ALA A 20 -4.68 -2.20 -10.35
C ALA A 20 -4.53 -2.84 -11.74
N ASP A 21 -4.48 -4.17 -11.82
CA ASP A 21 -4.42 -4.85 -13.09
C ASP A 21 -5.77 -4.89 -13.82
N SER A 22 -6.84 -5.23 -13.12
CA SER A 22 -8.18 -5.39 -13.73
C SER A 22 -8.94 -4.09 -13.98
N ARG A 23 -8.55 -2.97 -13.36
CA ARG A 23 -9.25 -1.68 -13.41
C ARG A 23 -8.28 -0.54 -13.65
N LYS A 24 -7.72 -0.47 -14.86
CA LYS A 24 -6.72 0.55 -15.28
C LYS A 24 -7.23 2.00 -15.18
N ASP A 25 -8.54 2.20 -15.09
CA ASP A 25 -9.21 3.50 -14.92
C ASP A 25 -9.19 4.00 -13.47
N ARG A 26 -8.89 3.13 -12.50
CA ARG A 26 -8.91 3.49 -11.07
C ARG A 26 -7.58 4.05 -10.61
N LYS A 27 -7.62 5.24 -10.01
CA LYS A 27 -6.50 5.80 -9.26
C LYS A 27 -6.47 5.19 -7.86
N ILE A 28 -5.40 4.49 -7.53
CA ILE A 28 -5.17 3.89 -6.21
C ILE A 28 -4.05 4.66 -5.51
N ILE A 29 -4.31 5.08 -4.27
CA ILE A 29 -3.35 5.81 -3.44
C ILE A 29 -3.31 5.15 -2.06
N THR A 30 -2.12 4.88 -1.53
CA THR A 30 -1.91 4.34 -0.18
C THR A 30 -1.05 5.30 0.65
N VAL A 31 -1.20 5.22 1.97
CA VAL A 31 -0.38 5.94 2.94
C VAL A 31 0.17 4.92 3.92
N GLU A 32 1.50 4.81 4.03
CA GLU A 32 2.17 3.67 4.67
C GLU A 32 3.38 4.11 5.52
N ASP A 33 3.76 3.30 6.51
CA ASP A 33 4.86 3.61 7.45
C ASP A 33 5.66 2.35 7.82
N PRO A 34 6.79 2.07 7.13
CA PRO A 34 7.21 2.59 5.83
C PRO A 34 6.47 1.91 4.67
N VAL A 35 6.77 2.34 3.44
CA VAL A 35 6.41 1.55 2.25
C VAL A 35 7.30 0.30 2.19
N GLU A 36 6.70 -0.89 2.14
CA GLU A 36 7.45 -2.16 2.15
C GLU A 36 8.20 -2.43 0.83
N TYR A 37 7.53 -2.19 -0.30
CA TYR A 37 8.09 -2.23 -1.65
C TYR A 37 7.17 -1.48 -2.63
N GLU A 38 7.72 -1.10 -3.78
CA GLU A 38 7.01 -0.35 -4.81
C GLU A 38 6.02 -1.25 -5.60
N MET A 39 4.79 -0.77 -5.75
CA MET A 39 3.71 -1.42 -6.48
C MET A 39 3.38 -0.65 -7.76
N GLN A 40 3.55 -1.28 -8.92
CA GLN A 40 3.18 -0.68 -10.19
C GLN A 40 1.69 -0.32 -10.25
N GLY A 41 1.39 0.90 -10.68
CA GLY A 41 0.01 1.39 -10.82
C GLY A 41 -0.65 1.83 -9.51
N VAL A 42 0.10 1.87 -8.41
CA VAL A 42 -0.35 2.39 -7.11
C VAL A 42 0.54 3.54 -6.68
N SER A 43 -0.06 4.68 -6.31
CA SER A 43 0.67 5.81 -5.75
C SER A 43 0.84 5.60 -4.24
N GLN A 44 2.05 5.25 -3.79
CA GLN A 44 2.31 4.97 -2.38
C GLN A 44 3.00 6.17 -1.73
N ILE A 45 2.40 6.70 -0.66
CA ILE A 45 2.93 7.82 0.10
C ILE A 45 3.49 7.27 1.42
N GLN A 46 4.78 7.48 1.65
CA GLN A 46 5.37 7.15 2.94
C GLN A 46 5.05 8.25 3.96
N MET A 47 4.65 7.84 5.15
CA MET A 47 4.48 8.73 6.29
C MET A 47 5.82 9.30 6.72
N HIS A 48 5.84 10.60 6.97
CA HIS A 48 6.95 11.27 7.63
C HIS A 48 6.42 11.81 8.95
N SER A 49 6.79 11.20 10.06
CA SER A 49 6.38 11.63 11.40
C SER A 49 7.00 12.97 11.83
N GLN A 50 8.01 13.46 11.10
CA GLN A 50 8.75 14.69 11.39
C GLN A 50 8.15 15.97 10.82
N ILE A 51 6.86 16.00 10.47
CA ILE A 51 6.20 17.28 10.15
C ILE A 51 5.92 17.99 11.48
N GLY A 52 6.96 18.64 12.01
CA GLY A 52 6.91 19.45 13.22
C GLY A 52 5.87 20.55 13.07
N LEU A 53 4.84 20.49 13.90
CA LEU A 53 3.87 21.55 14.16
C LEU A 53 4.38 22.38 15.35
#